data_AF-A0ABD5SHU0-F1
#
_entry.id   AF-A0ABD5SHU0-F1
#
_cell.length_a   1.000
_cell.length_b   1.000
_cell.length_c   1.000
_cell.angle_alpha   90.00
_cell.angle_beta   90.00
_cell.angle_gamma   90.00
#
_symmetry.space_group_name_H-M   'P 1'
#
loop_
_entity.id
_entity.type
_entity.pdbx_description
1 polymer ?
#
loop_
_entity_poly.entity_id
_entity_poly.type
_entity_poly.pdbx_seq_one_letter_code
_entity_poly.pdbx_strand_id
1 'polypeptide(L)'
;IRTGSVASRDELVALIVLSPEGVAALEQEGRRALAQRFKRALGQLLERPLVPRRWRYIDRLPRNGQGKIQYQQVQLLMNQLLPATEREPVNDRS
;
A
#
# COMPACT_ATOMS: atom_id res chain seq x y z
N ILE A 1 -29.65 -4.54 20.62
CA ILE A 1 -29.20 -4.17 19.26
C ILE A 1 -27.70 -4.44 19.21
N ARG A 2 -27.23 -5.35 18.33
CA ARG A 2 -25.80 -5.72 18.19
C ARG A 2 -25.12 -4.66 17.32
N THR A 3 -24.31 -3.78 17.90
CA THR A 3 -23.50 -2.83 17.14
C THR A 3 -22.24 -3.55 16.65
N GLY A 4 -22.10 -3.69 15.33
CA GLY A 4 -21.00 -4.40 14.71
C GLY A 4 -19.66 -3.75 14.99
N SER A 5 -18.70 -4.54 15.47
CA SER A 5 -17.28 -4.22 15.38
C SER A 5 -16.95 -4.05 13.89
N VAL A 6 -16.52 -2.85 13.49
CA VAL A 6 -15.93 -2.66 12.17
C VAL A 6 -14.60 -3.40 12.18
N ALA A 7 -14.62 -4.65 11.72
CA ALA A 7 -13.42 -5.42 11.49
C ALA A 7 -12.58 -4.67 10.45
N SER A 8 -11.51 -4.02 10.90
CA SER A 8 -10.46 -3.52 10.01
C SER A 8 -9.86 -4.73 9.31
N ARG A 9 -10.29 -4.97 8.07
CA ARG A 9 -9.81 -6.10 7.27
C ARG A 9 -8.35 -5.86 6.92
N ASP A 10 -7.47 -6.79 7.26
CA ASP A 10 -6.07 -6.74 6.84
C ASP A 10 -6.00 -6.55 5.31
N GLU A 11 -5.36 -5.46 4.90
CA GLU A 11 -5.24 -5.07 3.50
C GLU A 11 -3.77 -5.06 3.08
N LEU A 12 -3.46 -5.77 1.98
CA LEU A 12 -2.13 -5.73 1.39
C LEU A 12 -1.95 -4.48 0.54
N VAL A 13 -0.84 -3.79 0.81
CA VAL A 13 -0.40 -2.58 0.11
C VAL A 13 0.92 -2.85 -0.60
N ALA A 14 0.99 -2.47 -1.87
CA ALA A 14 2.24 -2.48 -2.64
C ALA A 14 2.84 -1.08 -2.73
N LEU A 15 4.10 -0.96 -2.32
CA LEU A 15 4.96 0.21 -2.56
C LEU A 15 5.85 -0.11 -3.76
N ILE A 16 5.77 0.70 -4.81
CA ILE A 16 6.39 0.42 -6.10
C ILE A 16 7.21 1.63 -6.53
N VAL A 17 8.48 1.39 -6.83
CA VAL A 17 9.32 2.35 -7.57
C VAL A 17 9.23 1.97 -9.04
N LEU A 18 8.76 2.89 -9.87
CA LEU A 18 8.59 2.65 -11.29
C LEU A 18 9.91 2.82 -12.04
N SER A 19 10.12 2.01 -13.07
CA SER A 19 11.15 2.26 -14.08
C SER A 19 10.75 3.47 -14.94
N PRO A 20 11.65 4.02 -15.76
CA PRO A 20 11.31 5.10 -16.70
C PRO A 20 10.12 4.77 -17.61
N GLU A 21 10.04 3.54 -18.11
CA GLU A 21 8.91 3.05 -18.92
C GLU A 21 7.63 2.98 -18.09
N GLY A 22 7.75 2.59 -16.82
CA GLY A 22 6.64 2.56 -15.87
C GLY A 22 6.10 3.96 -15.56
N VAL A 23 6.98 4.97 -15.47
CA VAL A 23 6.60 6.38 -15.31
C VAL A 23 5.87 6.87 -16.56
N ALA A 24 6.41 6.63 -17.75
CA ALA A 24 5.75 7.00 -19.00
C ALA A 24 4.37 6.32 -19.12
N ALA A 25 4.26 5.03 -18.77
CA ALA A 25 2.98 4.32 -18.75
C ALA A 25 2.02 4.88 -17.70
N LEU A 26 2.51 5.32 -16.54
CA LEU A 26 1.71 5.98 -15.52
C LEU A 26 1.13 7.30 -16.03
N GLU A 27 1.93 8.09 -16.74
CA GLU A 27 1.53 9.39 -17.31
C GLU A 27 0.54 9.21 -18.47
N GLN A 28 0.76 8.24 -19.34
CA GLN A 28 -0.07 8.01 -20.53
C GLN A 28 -1.40 7.31 -20.21
N GLU A 29 -1.38 6.32 -19.32
CA GLU A 29 -2.52 5.41 -19.10
C GLU A 29 -3.18 5.58 -17.73
N GLY A 30 -2.51 6.29 -16.83
CA GLY A 30 -3.00 6.57 -15.49
C GLY A 30 -2.82 5.42 -14.49
N ARG A 31 -3.02 5.78 -13.21
CA ARG A 31 -2.79 4.90 -12.05
C ARG A 31 -3.56 3.58 -12.11
N ARG A 32 -4.81 3.61 -12.58
CA ARG A 32 -5.71 2.45 -12.59
C ARG A 32 -5.29 1.41 -13.62
N ALA A 33 -4.93 1.84 -14.83
CA ALA A 33 -4.47 0.94 -15.89
C ALA A 33 -3.19 0.22 -15.45
N LEU A 34 -2.24 0.98 -14.90
CA LEU A 34 -0.99 0.44 -14.41
C LEU A 34 -1.19 -0.54 -13.23
N ALA A 35 -2.07 -0.21 -12.28
CA ALA A 35 -2.42 -1.12 -11.18
C ALA A 35 -3.06 -2.42 -11.69
N GLN A 36 -3.90 -2.38 -12.73
CA GLN A 36 -4.45 -3.59 -13.33
C GLN A 36 -3.38 -4.44 -14.03
N ARG A 37 -2.41 -3.82 -14.70
CA ARG A 37 -1.28 -4.55 -15.29
C ARG A 37 -0.50 -5.32 -14.23
N PHE A 38 -0.13 -4.65 -13.14
CA PHE A 38 0.55 -5.31 -12.04
C PHE A 38 -0.33 -6.38 -11.36
N LYS A 39 -1.62 -6.10 -11.16
CA LYS A 39 -2.56 -7.08 -10.59
C LYS A 39 -2.64 -8.35 -11.43
N ARG A 40 -2.68 -8.24 -12.76
CA ARG A 40 -2.70 -9.39 -13.68
C ARG A 40 -1.39 -10.17 -13.62
N ALA A 41 -0.25 -9.48 -13.69
CA ALA A 41 1.05 -10.12 -13.63
C ALA A 41 1.27 -10.84 -12.28
N LEU A 42 0.99 -10.17 -11.16
CA LEU A 42 1.12 -10.77 -9.83
C LEU A 42 0.10 -11.88 -9.59
N GLY A 43 -1.12 -11.78 -10.14
CA GLY A 43 -2.13 -12.84 -10.02
C GLY A 43 -1.79 -14.13 -10.76
N GLN A 44 -0.79 -14.12 -11.65
CA GLN A 44 -0.24 -15.34 -12.25
C GLN A 44 0.81 -16.01 -11.37
N LEU A 45 1.47 -15.23 -10.49
CA LEU A 45 2.58 -15.68 -9.66
C LEU A 45 2.18 -15.93 -8.19
N LEU A 46 1.13 -15.25 -7.73
CA LEU A 46 0.68 -15.22 -6.34
C LEU A 46 -0.75 -15.70 -6.22
N GLU A 47 -1.06 -16.34 -5.11
CA GLU A 47 -2.44 -16.66 -4.75
C GLU A 47 -3.27 -15.38 -4.55
N ARG A 48 -4.58 -15.47 -4.84
CA ARG A 48 -5.52 -14.34 -4.74
C ARG A 48 -5.44 -13.50 -3.44
N PRO A 49 -5.29 -14.07 -2.23
CA PRO A 49 -5.19 -13.24 -1.02
C PRO A 49 -3.90 -12.42 -0.95
N LEU A 50 -2.85 -12.82 -1.65
CA LEU A 50 -1.55 -12.14 -1.67
C LEU A 50 -1.47 -10.99 -2.67
N VAL A 51 -2.48 -10.85 -3.54
CA VAL A 51 -2.53 -9.78 -4.53
C VAL A 51 -2.87 -8.45 -3.83
N PRO A 52 -2.02 -7.41 -3.95
CA PRO A 52 -2.23 -6.12 -3.30
C PRO A 52 -3.56 -5.47 -3.71
N ARG A 53 -4.27 -4.94 -2.73
CA ARG A 53 -5.51 -4.19 -2.96
C ARG A 53 -5.24 -2.70 -3.12
N ARG A 54 -4.19 -2.20 -2.46
CA ARG A 54 -3.77 -0.80 -2.53
C ARG A 54 -2.39 -0.67 -3.15
N TRP A 55 -2.27 0.31 -4.05
CA TRP A 55 -1.08 0.55 -4.86
C TRP A 55 -0.56 1.95 -4.58
N ARG A 56 0.75 2.05 -4.34
CA ARG A 56 1.44 3.30 -4.05
C ARG A 56 2.73 3.36 -4.86
N TYR A 57 2.81 4.35 -5.74
CA TYR A 57 4.00 4.63 -6.54
C TYR A 57 4.83 5.68 -5.81
N ILE A 58 6.10 5.38 -5.58
CA ILE A 58 7.04 6.22 -4.84
C ILE A 58 8.36 6.32 -5.62
N ASP A 59 9.13 7.39 -5.40
CA ASP A 59 10.37 7.61 -6.15
C ASP A 59 11.52 6.73 -5.67
N ARG A 60 11.49 6.31 -4.40
CA ARG A 60 12.51 5.46 -3.78
C ARG A 60 11.94 4.66 -2.62
N LEU A 61 12.35 3.40 -2.51
CA LEU A 61 12.08 2.59 -1.32
C LEU A 61 12.89 3.12 -0.13
N PRO A 62 12.30 3.17 1.09
CA PRO A 62 13.06 3.51 2.27
C PRO A 62 14.12 2.44 2.51
N ARG A 63 15.38 2.84 2.31
CA ARG A 63 16.57 2.01 2.56
C ARG A 63 17.45 2.74 3.56
N ASN A 64 18.05 2.00 4.48
CA ASN A 64 19.13 2.53 5.31
C ASN A 64 20.44 2.62 4.51
N GLY A 65 21.50 3.20 5.10
CA GLY A 65 22.81 3.36 4.46
C GLY A 65 23.50 2.06 4.04
N GLN A 66 22.99 0.89 4.47
CA GLN A 66 23.45 -0.44 4.07
C GLN A 66 22.54 -1.11 3.01
N GLY A 67 21.60 -0.36 2.44
CA GLY A 67 20.68 -0.84 1.41
C GLY A 67 19.54 -1.74 1.91
N LYS A 68 19.42 -1.96 3.23
CA LYS A 68 18.34 -2.77 3.82
C LYS A 68 17.06 -1.95 3.93
N ILE A 69 15.95 -2.57 3.56
CA ILE A 69 14.62 -2.02 3.80
C ILE A 69 14.28 -2.27 5.27
N GLN A 70 14.15 -1.20 6.07
CA GLN A 70 13.78 -1.32 7.47
C GLN A 70 12.26 -1.28 7.64
N TYR A 71 11.70 -2.28 8.32
CA TYR A 71 10.26 -2.38 8.57
C TYR A 71 9.68 -1.09 9.17
N GLN A 72 10.38 -0.46 10.13
CA GLN A 72 9.95 0.81 10.73
C GLN A 72 9.82 1.95 9.72
N GLN A 73 10.76 2.07 8.77
CA GLN A 73 10.71 3.12 7.75
C GLN A 73 9.56 2.89 6.76
N VAL A 74 9.29 1.62 6.43
CA VAL A 74 8.12 1.24 5.63
C VAL A 74 6.82 1.57 6.36
N GLN A 75 6.73 1.26 7.66
CA GLN A 75 5.56 1.58 8.49
C GLN A 75 5.29 3.09 8.57
N LEU A 76 6.33 3.91 8.76
CA LEU A 76 6.20 5.36 8.75
C LEU A 76 5.69 5.88 7.41
N LEU A 77 6.25 5.39 6.30
CA LEU A 77 5.79 5.75 4.95
C LEU A 77 4.34 5.31 4.71
N MET A 78 3.95 4.13 5.19
CA MET A 78 2.56 3.65 5.10
C MET A 78 1.62 4.58 5.87
N ASN A 79 1.94 4.97 7.11
CA ASN A 79 1.12 5.90 7.89
C ASN A 79 0.98 7.29 7.22
N GLN A 80 2.02 7.76 6.53
CA GLN A 80 1.95 9.02 5.77
C GLN A 80 1.07 8.91 4.53
N LEU A 81 1.15 7.80 3.80
CA LEU A 81 0.42 7.59 2.54
C LEU A 81 -1.02 7.06 2.74
N LEU A 82 -1.31 6.61 3.95
CA LEU A 82 -2.56 6.03 4.42
C LEU A 82 -2.85 6.64 5.80
N PRO A 83 -3.21 7.94 5.88
CA PRO A 83 -3.58 8.51 7.16
C PRO A 83 -4.69 7.64 7.75
N ALA A 84 -4.59 7.38 9.06
CA ALA A 84 -5.62 6.67 9.80
C ALA A 84 -6.89 7.52 9.72
N THR A 85 -7.71 7.30 8.70
CA THR A 85 -9.08 7.78 8.66
C THR A 85 -9.74 7.19 9.90
N GLU A 86 -9.98 8.05 10.90
CA GLU A 86 -10.65 7.79 12.16
C GLU A 86 -10.06 6.65 13.01
N ARG A 87 -8.95 6.93 13.70
CA ARG A 87 -8.83 6.46 15.08
C ARG A 87 -9.44 7.52 15.98
N GLU A 88 -10.77 7.48 16.15
CA GLU A 88 -11.42 8.22 17.24
C GLU A 88 -10.68 7.91 18.54
N PRO A 89 -10.40 8.92 19.38
CA PRO A 89 -9.74 8.67 20.66
C PRO A 89 -10.62 7.71 21.46
N VAL A 90 -10.06 6.55 21.82
CA VAL A 90 -10.65 5.68 22.82
C VAL A 90 -10.78 6.54 24.09
N ASN A 91 -12.01 6.95 24.38
CA ASN A 91 -12.31 7.81 25.52
C ASN A 91 -12.13 6.94 26.77
N ASP A 92 -10.91 6.96 27.30
CA ASP A 92 -10.60 6.47 28.64
C ASP A 92 -11.27 7.42 29.64
N ARG A 93 -12.49 7.06 30.05
CA ARG A 93 -13.16 7.66 31.19
C ARG A 93 -13.55 6.53 32.13
N SER A 94 -12.63 6.27 33.06
CA SER A 94 -12.99 5.77 34.40
C SER A 94 -13.74 6.85 35.17
#